data_AF-A0A1N7MM93-F1
#
_entry.id   AF-A0A1N7MM93-F1
#
_cell.length_a   1.000
_cell.length_b   1.000
_cell.length_c   1.000
_cell.angle_alpha   90.00
_cell.angle_beta   90.00
_cell.angle_gamma   90.00
#
_symmetry.space_group_name_H-M   'P 1'
#
loop_
_entity.id
_entity.type
_entity.pdbx_description
1 polymer ?
#
loop_
_entity_poly.entity_id
_entity_poly.type
_entity_poly.pdbx_seq_one_letter_code
_entity_poly.pdbx_strand_id
1 'polypeptide(L)'
;MTHLDRDLPGGGAPAALTLSPDILGQFMPLFLWLDKRGRIRAMGPTLTKILGTEAIGTAYARHFVLRRARGHAPEGDPIGKARRIAVNLLRHPGFNLRGTAIEIVTGGGGGEDGTDTLVNLSFGIHLSEAVRFFGLTETDFAASDLAIEFLFMSEAKAAVLNELQALTRRLEDARRAAQNEALSDALTGLANRRAFDAALDRALKVLGRGGRRFALLHLDLDFFKQVNDTLGHAAGDAVLVQAAKVLSDETRRGDLVARVGGDEFMMILRGPINAERVEGFAKRLISRLEEPILHESELCRVSASIGAVIVGEKAGHDAVGLLAAADAALYASKHAGRGRCTVSEA
;
A
#
# COMPACT_ATOMS: atom_id res chain seq x y z
N MET A 1 3.29 77.89 58.50
CA MET A 1 4.20 77.67 57.35
C MET A 1 4.27 76.17 57.13
N THR A 2 3.79 75.58 56.06
CA THR A 2 3.27 76.12 54.80
C THR A 2 2.45 75.02 54.13
N HIS A 3 1.34 75.42 53.51
CA HIS A 3 0.57 74.65 52.54
C HIS A 3 1.45 73.94 51.51
N LEU A 4 1.03 72.75 51.08
CA LEU A 4 1.06 72.41 49.65
C LEU A 4 -0.09 71.44 49.33
N ASP A 5 -1.26 72.04 49.10
CA ASP A 5 -2.25 71.51 48.17
C ASP A 5 -1.54 71.21 46.85
N ARG A 6 -1.55 69.95 46.44
CA ARG A 6 -1.26 69.57 45.06
C ARG A 6 -2.57 69.08 44.47
N ASP A 7 -3.26 70.02 43.84
CA ASP A 7 -4.30 69.75 42.86
C ASP A 7 -3.77 68.74 41.83
N LEU A 8 -4.25 67.50 41.93
CA LEU A 8 -4.14 66.54 40.84
C LEU A 8 -5.14 66.97 39.77
N PRO A 9 -4.70 67.24 38.52
CA PRO A 9 -5.61 67.59 37.45
C PRO A 9 -6.56 66.41 37.18
N GLY A 10 -7.82 66.77 36.93
CA GLY A 10 -8.98 65.88 36.89
C GLY A 10 -8.76 64.55 36.16
N GLY A 11 -9.32 63.49 36.75
CA GLY A 11 -9.44 62.18 36.14
C GLY A 11 -10.27 62.24 34.86
N GLY A 12 -9.60 62.42 33.72
CA GLY A 12 -10.12 61.97 32.44
C GLY A 12 -10.12 60.45 32.43
N ALA A 13 -11.26 59.83 32.12
CA ALA A 13 -11.34 58.39 31.89
C ALA A 13 -10.22 57.95 30.94
N PRO A 14 -9.55 56.80 31.17
CA PRO A 14 -8.52 56.32 30.25
C PRO A 14 -9.09 56.29 28.83
N ALA A 15 -8.38 56.88 27.87
CA ALA A 15 -8.81 56.91 26.48
C ALA A 15 -9.10 55.48 26.02
N ALA A 16 -10.38 55.19 25.74
CA ALA A 16 -10.80 53.87 25.32
C ALA A 16 -10.27 53.60 23.90
N LEU A 17 -9.41 52.58 23.76
CA LEU A 17 -8.97 52.11 22.46
C LEU A 17 -10.19 51.58 21.69
N THR A 18 -10.52 52.20 20.56
CA THR A 18 -11.64 51.78 19.72
C THR A 18 -11.09 50.97 18.55
N LEU A 19 -11.36 49.67 18.52
CA LEU A 19 -10.98 48.77 17.43
C LEU A 19 -12.18 48.58 16.50
N SER A 20 -12.11 49.14 15.29
CA SER A 20 -13.13 48.90 14.26
C SER A 20 -13.01 47.49 13.68
N PRO A 21 -14.09 46.91 13.14
CA PRO A 21 -14.03 45.64 12.41
C PRO A 21 -12.98 45.61 11.30
N ASP A 22 -12.79 46.72 10.59
CA ASP A 22 -11.79 46.82 9.51
C ASP A 22 -10.37 46.69 10.03
N ILE A 23 -10.06 47.37 11.15
CA ILE A 23 -8.75 47.25 11.80
C ILE A 23 -8.55 45.83 12.33
N LEU A 24 -9.57 45.24 12.97
CA LEU A 24 -9.53 43.85 13.42
C LEU A 24 -9.30 42.87 12.25
N GLY A 25 -9.88 43.13 11.09
CA GLY A 25 -9.72 42.30 9.89
C GLY A 25 -8.30 42.28 9.32
N GLN A 26 -7.53 43.36 9.51
CA GLN A 26 -6.12 43.40 9.10
C GLN A 26 -5.22 42.54 9.99
N PHE A 27 -5.54 42.44 11.29
CA PHE A 27 -4.77 41.64 12.25
C PHE A 27 -5.24 40.19 12.36
N MET A 28 -6.54 39.95 12.16
CA MET A 28 -7.18 38.64 12.32
C MET A 28 -8.10 38.35 11.13
N PRO A 29 -7.56 38.00 9.95
CA PRO A 29 -8.37 37.84 8.74
C PRO A 29 -9.51 36.80 8.84
N LEU A 30 -9.40 35.86 9.78
CA LEU A 30 -10.39 34.83 10.10
C LEU A 30 -11.19 35.10 11.39
N PHE A 31 -11.32 36.36 11.82
CA PHE A 31 -12.14 36.67 12.98
C PHE A 31 -13.64 36.53 12.71
N LEU A 32 -14.40 36.21 13.76
CA LEU A 32 -15.85 36.20 13.80
C LEU A 32 -16.31 36.94 15.05
N TRP A 33 -17.07 38.02 14.87
CA TRP A 33 -17.65 38.80 15.96
C TRP A 33 -19.14 38.47 16.05
N LEU A 34 -19.54 37.91 17.19
CA LEU A 34 -20.92 37.57 17.52
C LEU A 34 -21.51 38.58 18.50
N ASP A 35 -22.75 39.01 18.26
CA ASP A 35 -23.52 39.78 19.23
C ASP A 35 -23.99 38.90 20.40
N LYS A 36 -24.54 39.52 21.45
CA LYS A 36 -25.15 38.81 22.60
C LYS A 36 -26.23 37.77 22.26
N ARG A 37 -26.76 37.76 21.04
CA ARG A 37 -27.77 36.80 20.54
C ARG A 37 -27.16 35.73 19.63
N GLY A 38 -25.83 35.68 19.48
CA GLY A 38 -25.13 34.74 18.60
C GLY A 38 -25.30 35.06 17.11
N ARG A 39 -25.58 36.32 16.74
CA ARG A 39 -25.61 36.75 15.34
C ARG A 39 -24.28 37.35 14.94
N ILE A 40 -23.89 37.11 13.68
CA ILE A 40 -22.63 37.61 13.13
C ILE A 40 -22.74 39.13 12.99
N ARG A 41 -22.07 39.89 13.85
CA ARG A 41 -21.99 41.35 13.79
C ARG A 41 -20.99 41.81 12.75
N ALA A 42 -19.83 41.16 12.72
CA ALA A 42 -18.77 41.39 11.75
C ALA A 42 -17.89 40.15 11.61
N MET A 43 -17.08 40.09 10.57
CA MET A 43 -16.12 39.01 10.35
C MET A 43 -14.94 39.50 9.51
N GLY A 44 -13.82 38.80 9.61
CA GLY A 44 -12.61 39.16 8.87
C GLY A 44 -12.73 38.92 7.36
N PRO A 45 -11.83 39.51 6.56
CA PRO A 45 -11.85 39.41 5.10
C PRO A 45 -11.78 37.97 4.58
N THR A 46 -10.96 37.11 5.20
CA THR A 46 -10.84 35.69 4.80
C THR A 46 -12.11 34.93 5.11
N LEU A 47 -12.73 35.19 6.27
CA LEU A 47 -14.00 34.54 6.60
C LEU A 47 -15.14 35.05 5.70
N THR A 48 -15.08 36.33 5.31
CA THR A 48 -15.99 36.93 4.33
C THR A 48 -15.86 36.27 2.95
N LYS A 49 -14.64 35.97 2.51
CA LYS A 49 -14.37 35.25 1.26
C LYS A 49 -14.95 33.83 1.26
N ILE A 50 -15.00 33.18 2.43
CA ILE A 50 -15.51 31.80 2.60
C ILE A 50 -17.05 31.78 2.72
N LEU A 51 -17.63 32.66 3.53
CA LEU A 51 -19.05 32.64 3.86
C LEU A 51 -19.92 33.55 3.00
N GLY A 52 -19.32 34.55 2.37
CA GLY A 52 -20.00 35.64 1.68
C GLY A 52 -20.51 36.72 2.66
N THR A 53 -20.61 37.96 2.17
CA THR A 53 -21.05 39.12 2.98
C THR A 53 -22.47 38.98 3.51
N GLU A 54 -23.31 38.13 2.89
CA GLU A 54 -24.67 37.83 3.32
C GLU A 54 -24.75 37.11 4.68
N ALA A 55 -23.63 36.60 5.19
CA ALA A 55 -23.58 35.97 6.49
C ALA A 55 -23.76 36.96 7.65
N ILE A 56 -23.43 38.24 7.45
CA ILE A 56 -23.56 39.29 8.46
C ILE A 56 -25.04 39.51 8.82
N GLY A 57 -25.33 39.62 10.12
CA GLY A 57 -26.67 39.75 10.70
C GLY A 57 -27.43 38.42 10.90
N THR A 58 -26.91 37.32 10.33
CA THR A 58 -27.49 35.98 10.50
C THR A 58 -26.94 35.26 11.73
N ALA A 59 -27.67 34.26 12.24
CA ALA A 59 -27.18 33.43 13.35
C ALA A 59 -25.97 32.59 12.92
N TYR A 60 -24.92 32.52 13.75
CA TYR A 60 -23.71 31.75 13.40
C TYR A 60 -24.01 30.27 13.12
N ALA A 61 -25.01 29.71 13.79
CA ALA A 61 -25.45 28.33 13.64
C ALA A 61 -25.96 27.98 12.22
N ARG A 62 -26.22 28.98 11.36
CA ARG A 62 -26.55 28.77 9.94
C ARG A 62 -25.32 28.46 9.08
N HIS A 63 -24.14 28.82 9.55
CA HIS A 63 -22.88 28.70 8.82
C HIS A 63 -21.91 27.71 9.48
N PHE A 64 -22.05 27.50 10.78
CA PHE A 64 -21.14 26.69 11.57
C PHE A 64 -21.86 25.64 12.41
N VAL A 65 -21.23 24.48 12.56
CA VAL A 65 -21.55 23.50 13.60
C VAL A 65 -20.42 23.49 14.62
N LEU A 66 -20.75 23.80 15.87
CA LEU A 66 -19.79 23.69 16.97
C LEU A 66 -19.49 22.21 17.25
N ARG A 67 -18.22 21.81 17.06
CA ARG A 67 -17.74 20.46 17.38
C ARG A 67 -17.29 20.33 18.82
N ARG A 68 -16.64 21.38 19.33
CA ARG A 68 -16.06 21.39 20.68
C ARG A 68 -15.93 22.81 21.19
N ALA A 69 -16.32 23.02 22.45
CA ALA A 69 -16.00 24.20 23.24
C ALA A 69 -15.44 23.74 24.59
N ARG A 70 -14.18 24.06 24.89
CA ARG A 70 -13.58 23.78 26.21
C ARG A 70 -13.61 25.04 27.08
N GLY A 71 -14.10 24.89 28.32
CA GLY A 71 -14.17 25.98 29.30
C GLY A 71 -15.54 26.67 29.43
N HIS A 72 -16.57 26.17 28.77
CA HIS A 72 -17.95 26.68 28.86
C HIS A 72 -18.72 26.06 30.05
N ALA A 73 -19.64 26.83 30.65
CA ALA A 73 -20.58 26.37 31.69
C ALA A 73 -21.82 25.74 31.04
N PRO A 74 -22.37 24.61 31.52
CA PRO A 74 -23.36 23.78 30.82
C PRO A 74 -24.68 24.44 30.39
N GLU A 75 -24.95 25.69 30.79
CA GLU A 75 -26.11 26.48 30.36
C GLU A 75 -25.65 27.82 29.72
N GLY A 76 -26.04 28.08 28.47
CA GLY A 76 -25.78 29.32 27.72
C GLY A 76 -25.23 29.13 26.30
N ASP A 77 -24.91 30.22 25.58
CA ASP A 77 -24.27 30.16 24.26
C ASP A 77 -22.87 29.50 24.38
N PRO A 78 -22.64 28.35 23.72
CA PRO A 78 -21.43 27.56 23.92
C PRO A 78 -20.16 28.20 23.36
N ILE A 79 -20.26 29.27 22.56
CA ILE A 79 -19.08 29.98 22.02
C ILE A 79 -18.60 31.09 22.97
N GLY A 80 -19.52 31.84 23.58
CA GLY A 80 -19.19 33.03 24.40
C GLY A 80 -18.21 32.76 25.53
N LYS A 81 -18.36 31.64 26.23
CA LYS A 81 -17.53 31.30 27.40
C LYS A 81 -16.33 30.39 27.11
N ALA A 82 -16.06 30.06 25.85
CA ALA A 82 -15.11 29.01 25.49
C ALA A 82 -13.71 29.54 25.14
N ARG A 83 -12.69 29.21 25.95
CA ARG A 83 -11.29 29.58 25.65
C ARG A 83 -10.76 28.94 24.38
N ARG A 84 -11.28 27.77 23.98
CA ARG A 84 -10.92 27.08 22.75
C ARG A 84 -12.15 26.49 22.11
N ILE A 85 -12.33 26.80 20.83
CA ILE A 85 -13.43 26.29 20.03
C ILE A 85 -12.92 25.54 18.80
N ALA A 86 -13.73 24.59 18.34
CA ALA A 86 -13.60 23.97 17.04
C ALA A 86 -14.97 23.95 16.37
N VAL A 87 -15.05 24.48 15.15
CA VAL A 87 -16.27 24.57 14.36
C VAL A 87 -16.07 23.91 13.00
N ASN A 88 -17.13 23.34 12.44
CA ASN A 88 -17.15 22.89 11.05
C ASN A 88 -17.96 23.89 10.21
N LEU A 89 -17.52 24.13 8.97
CA LEU A 89 -18.32 24.87 8.01
C LEU A 89 -19.51 24.02 7.56
N LEU A 90 -20.73 24.56 7.61
CA LEU A 90 -21.95 23.85 7.19
C LEU A 90 -22.00 23.64 5.67
N ARG A 91 -21.68 24.69 4.90
CA ARG A 91 -21.62 24.60 3.43
C ARG A 91 -20.44 23.77 2.92
N HIS A 92 -19.41 23.58 3.76
CA HIS A 92 -18.21 22.83 3.41
C HIS A 92 -17.76 21.92 4.58
N PRO A 93 -18.49 20.81 4.85
CA PRO A 93 -18.30 20.00 6.06
C PRO A 93 -16.92 19.35 6.21
N GLY A 94 -16.13 19.29 5.13
CA GLY A 94 -14.74 18.84 5.12
C GLY A 94 -13.74 19.78 5.82
N PHE A 95 -14.12 21.05 6.05
CA PHE A 95 -13.26 22.03 6.71
C PHE A 95 -13.61 22.20 8.19
N ASN A 96 -12.64 21.91 9.04
CA ASN A 96 -12.67 22.23 10.46
C ASN A 96 -11.84 23.49 10.73
N LEU A 97 -12.43 24.46 11.39
CA LEU A 97 -11.75 25.65 11.90
C LEU A 97 -11.57 25.53 13.41
N ARG A 98 -10.43 25.96 13.93
CA ARG A 98 -10.13 25.99 15.36
C ARG A 98 -9.75 27.38 15.77
N GLY A 99 -10.08 27.74 17.00
CA GLY A 99 -9.86 29.10 17.44
C GLY A 99 -10.01 29.31 18.92
N THR A 100 -9.90 30.58 19.29
CA THR A 100 -10.11 31.08 20.64
C THR A 100 -11.30 32.02 20.58
N ALA A 101 -12.24 31.88 21.52
CA ALA A 101 -13.32 32.84 21.72
C ALA A 101 -13.07 33.63 23.01
N ILE A 102 -13.37 34.93 22.98
CA ILE A 102 -13.15 35.87 24.07
C ILE A 102 -14.40 36.75 24.19
N GLU A 103 -14.93 36.90 25.40
CA GLU A 103 -16.00 37.85 25.69
C GLU A 103 -15.44 39.28 25.68
N ILE A 104 -16.14 40.18 24.99
CA ILE A 104 -15.83 41.59 24.93
C ILE A 104 -17.01 42.40 25.47
N VAL A 105 -16.72 43.32 26.39
CA VAL A 105 -17.74 44.22 26.93
C VAL A 105 -17.91 45.37 25.96
N THR A 106 -19.09 45.49 25.34
CA THR A 106 -19.39 46.62 24.46
C THR A 106 -20.16 47.67 25.26
N GLY A 107 -19.47 48.75 25.66
CA GLY A 107 -20.07 49.87 26.38
C GLY A 107 -20.20 51.11 25.50
N GLY A 108 -21.42 51.66 25.41
CA GLY A 108 -21.73 52.97 24.85
C GLY A 108 -23.04 53.47 25.46
N GLY A 109 -22.99 54.60 26.17
CA GLY A 109 -24.03 55.04 27.10
C GLY A 109 -25.46 55.00 26.54
N GLY A 110 -26.30 54.15 27.14
CA GLY A 110 -27.74 54.12 26.91
C GLY A 110 -28.33 52.73 26.69
N GLY A 111 -28.55 51.98 27.78
CA GLY A 111 -29.51 50.87 27.86
C GLY A 111 -29.05 49.50 27.32
N GLU A 112 -28.95 48.53 28.23
CA GLU A 112 -28.60 47.10 28.09
C GLU A 112 -27.10 46.76 27.88
N ASP A 113 -26.37 46.65 28.99
CA ASP A 113 -25.06 45.98 29.04
C ASP A 113 -25.18 44.55 28.48
N GLY A 114 -24.48 44.28 27.38
CA GLY A 114 -24.36 42.95 26.77
C GLY A 114 -22.90 42.63 26.48
N THR A 115 -22.51 41.37 26.68
CA THR A 115 -21.21 40.85 26.27
C THR A 115 -21.31 40.27 24.86
N ASP A 116 -20.60 40.88 23.92
CA ASP A 116 -20.36 40.32 22.61
C ASP A 116 -19.23 39.28 22.69
N THR A 117 -19.09 38.43 21.67
CA THR A 117 -18.01 37.44 21.60
C THR A 117 -17.16 37.65 20.36
N LEU A 118 -15.85 37.77 20.56
CA LEU A 118 -14.88 37.81 19.48
C LEU A 118 -14.16 36.47 19.38
N VAL A 119 -14.15 35.89 18.19
CA VAL A 119 -13.53 34.61 17.90
C VAL A 119 -12.44 34.83 16.86
N ASN A 120 -11.25 34.27 17.08
CA ASN A 120 -10.22 34.17 16.05
C ASN A 120 -10.03 32.73 15.64
N LEU A 121 -10.16 32.42 14.34
CA LEU A 121 -10.16 31.07 13.78
C LEU A 121 -8.91 30.83 12.91
N SER A 122 -8.53 29.56 12.75
CA SER A 122 -7.53 29.09 11.81
C SER A 122 -7.91 27.73 11.22
N PHE A 123 -7.38 27.41 10.05
CA PHE A 123 -7.64 26.15 9.36
C PHE A 123 -6.89 24.94 9.94
N GLY A 124 -5.86 25.18 10.74
CA GLY A 124 -4.99 24.13 11.26
C GLY A 124 -4.48 23.20 10.15
N ILE A 125 -4.71 21.89 10.31
CA ILE A 125 -4.25 20.87 9.34
C ILE A 125 -4.94 20.96 7.97
N HIS A 126 -6.07 21.68 7.87
CA HIS A 126 -6.80 21.83 6.61
C HIS A 126 -6.32 23.03 5.78
N LEU A 127 -5.29 23.75 6.23
CA LEU A 127 -4.81 24.96 5.58
C LEU A 127 -4.47 24.74 4.10
N SER A 128 -3.69 23.70 3.78
CA SER A 128 -3.29 23.39 2.39
C SER A 128 -4.48 23.11 1.48
N GLU A 129 -5.54 22.49 2.02
CA GLU A 129 -6.76 22.20 1.28
C GLU A 129 -7.62 23.47 1.13
N ALA A 130 -7.70 24.29 2.18
CA ALA A 130 -8.47 25.52 2.21
C ALA A 130 -7.93 26.56 1.23
N VAL A 131 -6.59 26.69 1.16
CA VAL A 131 -5.92 27.56 0.18
C VAL A 131 -6.33 27.20 -1.25
N ARG A 132 -6.29 25.91 -1.60
CA ARG A 132 -6.69 25.44 -2.92
C ARG A 132 -8.18 25.60 -3.19
N PHE A 133 -9.03 25.24 -2.22
CA PHE A 133 -10.47 25.18 -2.40
C PHE A 133 -11.14 26.55 -2.41
N PHE A 134 -10.74 27.44 -1.49
CA PHE A 134 -11.29 28.81 -1.39
C PHE A 134 -10.47 29.84 -2.17
N GLY A 135 -9.41 29.40 -2.88
CA GLY A 135 -8.51 30.28 -3.63
C GLY A 135 -7.85 31.32 -2.74
N LEU A 136 -7.41 30.92 -1.54
CA LEU A 136 -6.79 31.83 -0.58
C LEU A 136 -5.36 32.16 -1.01
N THR A 137 -4.93 33.39 -0.73
CA THR A 137 -3.59 33.89 -1.00
C THR A 137 -2.88 34.26 0.30
N GLU A 138 -1.61 34.63 0.23
CA GLU A 138 -0.83 35.06 1.40
C GLU A 138 -1.53 36.19 2.19
N THR A 139 -2.20 37.11 1.48
CA THR A 139 -2.97 38.23 2.05
C THR A 139 -4.19 37.81 2.87
N ASP A 140 -4.63 36.55 2.77
CA ASP A 140 -5.76 36.01 3.54
C ASP A 140 -5.32 35.48 4.93
N PHE A 141 -4.04 35.63 5.31
CA PHE A 141 -3.50 35.18 6.58
C PHE A 141 -2.85 36.33 7.34
N ALA A 142 -2.87 36.26 8.68
CA ALA A 142 -2.20 37.27 9.49
C ALA A 142 -0.68 37.15 9.28
N ALA A 143 0.05 38.26 9.34
CA ALA A 143 1.52 38.24 9.24
C ALA A 143 2.19 37.41 10.37
N SER A 144 1.48 37.21 11.49
CA SER A 144 1.92 36.36 12.61
C SER A 144 1.48 34.89 12.49
N ASP A 145 0.67 34.53 11.50
CA ASP A 145 0.27 33.14 11.28
C ASP A 145 1.41 32.35 10.61
N LEU A 146 1.68 31.15 11.12
CA LEU A 146 2.64 30.20 10.53
C LEU A 146 2.09 29.48 9.28
N ALA A 147 1.18 30.15 8.56
CA ALA A 147 0.42 29.54 7.47
C ALA A 147 1.33 29.22 6.28
N ILE A 148 2.19 30.17 5.92
CA ILE A 148 3.10 30.04 4.78
C ILE A 148 4.15 28.97 5.04
N GLU A 149 4.75 28.95 6.23
CA GLU A 149 5.71 27.91 6.64
C GLU A 149 5.07 26.53 6.62
N PHE A 150 3.81 26.40 7.09
CA PHE A 150 3.10 25.13 7.03
C PHE A 150 2.88 24.66 5.60
N LEU A 151 2.52 25.55 4.67
CA LEU A 151 2.34 25.21 3.26
C LEU A 151 3.64 24.68 2.64
N PHE A 152 4.75 25.38 2.85
CA PHE A 152 6.07 24.93 2.40
C PHE A 152 6.47 23.57 3.00
N MET A 153 6.28 23.38 4.31
CA MET A 153 6.56 22.10 4.98
C MET A 153 5.68 20.97 4.43
N SER A 154 4.39 21.25 4.17
CA SER A 154 3.45 20.29 3.61
C SER A 154 3.88 19.85 2.21
N GLU A 155 4.35 20.78 1.38
CA GLU A 155 4.83 20.51 0.02
C GLU A 155 6.14 19.71 0.04
N ALA A 156 7.12 20.16 0.81
CA ALA A 156 8.40 19.45 0.97
C ALA A 156 8.19 18.03 1.48
N LYS A 157 7.30 17.84 2.47
CA LYS A 157 6.93 16.52 2.98
C LYS A 157 6.30 15.65 1.88
N ALA A 158 5.41 16.21 1.06
CA ALA A 158 4.79 15.47 -0.03
C ALA A 158 5.83 15.02 -1.08
N ALA A 159 6.77 15.88 -1.45
CA ALA A 159 7.84 15.55 -2.38
C ALA A 159 8.72 14.40 -1.85
N VAL A 160 9.15 14.47 -0.58
CA VAL A 160 9.96 13.42 0.05
C VAL A 160 9.20 12.09 0.12
N LEU A 161 7.92 12.11 0.50
CA LEU A 161 7.11 10.89 0.58
C LEU A 161 6.93 10.23 -0.79
N ASN A 162 6.74 11.02 -1.85
CA ASN A 162 6.63 10.51 -3.20
C ASN A 162 7.93 9.84 -3.66
N GLU A 163 9.09 10.45 -3.38
CA GLU A 163 10.40 9.87 -3.74
C GLU A 163 10.67 8.59 -2.95
N LEU A 164 10.38 8.58 -1.63
CA LEU A 164 10.50 7.36 -0.81
C LEU A 164 9.64 6.23 -1.35
N GLN A 165 8.39 6.50 -1.72
CA GLN A 165 7.50 5.50 -2.33
C GLN A 165 8.05 4.97 -3.66
N ALA A 166 8.62 5.83 -4.50
CA ALA A 166 9.23 5.44 -5.76
C ALA A 166 10.47 4.55 -5.54
N LEU A 167 11.32 4.90 -4.58
CA LEU A 167 12.49 4.10 -4.21
C LEU A 167 12.10 2.73 -3.67
N THR A 168 11.12 2.67 -2.76
CA THR A 168 10.63 1.39 -2.22
C THR A 168 10.14 0.47 -3.33
N ARG A 169 9.34 0.97 -4.28
CA ARG A 169 8.86 0.17 -5.43
C ARG A 169 10.01 -0.37 -6.27
N ARG A 170 10.98 0.48 -6.63
CA ARG A 170 12.16 0.04 -7.41
C ARG A 170 12.95 -1.05 -6.70
N LEU A 171 13.11 -0.94 -5.39
CA LEU A 171 13.86 -1.90 -4.58
C LEU A 171 13.11 -3.25 -4.49
N GLU A 172 11.79 -3.22 -4.34
CA GLU A 172 10.94 -4.42 -4.39
C GLU A 172 11.00 -5.11 -5.75
N ASP A 173 10.90 -4.36 -6.84
CA ASP A 173 10.96 -4.90 -8.20
C ASP A 173 12.33 -5.51 -8.50
N ALA A 174 13.42 -4.81 -8.17
CA ALA A 174 14.78 -5.32 -8.31
C ALA A 174 15.00 -6.60 -7.49
N ARG A 175 14.47 -6.63 -6.25
CA ARG A 175 14.52 -7.83 -5.41
C ARG A 175 13.77 -9.00 -6.04
N ARG A 176 12.56 -8.78 -6.57
CA ARG A 176 11.76 -9.82 -7.23
C ARG A 176 12.46 -10.35 -8.48
N ALA A 177 13.00 -9.47 -9.31
CA ALA A 177 13.76 -9.84 -10.49
C ALA A 177 14.97 -10.71 -10.12
N ALA A 178 15.78 -10.28 -9.14
CA ALA A 178 16.93 -11.03 -8.66
C ALA A 178 16.55 -12.39 -8.05
N GLN A 179 15.41 -12.47 -7.35
CA GLN A 179 14.88 -13.74 -6.82
C GLN A 179 14.44 -14.69 -7.94
N ASN A 180 13.75 -14.18 -8.95
CA ASN A 180 13.31 -14.99 -10.09
C ASN A 180 14.52 -15.52 -10.86
N GLU A 181 15.53 -14.68 -11.12
CA GLU A 181 16.77 -15.08 -11.79
C GLU A 181 17.55 -16.12 -10.97
N ALA A 182 17.60 -15.97 -9.64
CA ALA A 182 18.30 -16.92 -8.77
C ALA A 182 17.61 -18.29 -8.65
N LEU A 183 16.31 -18.38 -8.97
CA LEU A 183 15.47 -19.56 -8.74
C LEU A 183 14.84 -20.16 -10.00
N SER A 184 15.07 -19.56 -11.17
CA SER A 184 14.54 -20.04 -12.44
C SER A 184 15.67 -20.44 -13.39
N ASP A 185 15.38 -21.36 -14.30
CA ASP A 185 16.22 -21.70 -15.43
C ASP A 185 16.05 -20.64 -16.53
N ALA A 186 17.14 -20.06 -17.00
CA ALA A 186 17.10 -18.90 -17.91
C ALA A 186 16.52 -19.22 -19.30
N LEU A 187 16.68 -20.47 -19.76
CA LEU A 187 16.19 -20.89 -21.08
C LEU A 187 14.71 -21.27 -21.04
N THR A 188 14.30 -22.08 -20.05
CA THR A 188 12.95 -22.65 -20.01
C THR A 188 11.96 -21.85 -19.16
N GLY A 189 12.44 -20.97 -18.28
CA GLY A 189 11.61 -20.24 -17.31
C GLY A 189 11.04 -21.11 -16.18
N LEU A 190 11.34 -22.42 -16.15
CA LEU A 190 10.99 -23.31 -15.06
C LEU A 190 11.81 -23.00 -13.79
N ALA A 191 11.46 -23.61 -12.67
CA ALA A 191 12.32 -23.60 -11.50
C ALA A 191 13.70 -24.22 -11.83
N ASN A 192 14.77 -23.70 -11.24
CA ASN A 192 16.09 -24.32 -11.36
C ASN A 192 16.33 -25.35 -10.24
N ARG A 193 17.49 -26.01 -10.29
CA ARG A 193 17.95 -26.96 -9.26
C ARG A 193 17.79 -26.43 -7.83
N ARG A 194 18.21 -25.20 -7.58
CA ARG A 194 18.17 -24.58 -6.25
C ARG A 194 16.73 -24.43 -5.73
N ALA A 195 15.82 -24.01 -6.60
CA ALA A 195 14.41 -23.87 -6.26
C ALA A 195 13.74 -25.22 -6.00
N PHE A 196 14.10 -26.24 -6.78
CA PHE A 196 13.65 -27.61 -6.57
C PHE A 196 14.13 -28.20 -5.24
N ASP A 197 15.43 -28.12 -4.93
CA ASP A 197 15.98 -28.66 -3.69
C ASP A 197 15.30 -28.02 -2.46
N ALA A 198 15.10 -26.70 -2.49
CA ALA A 198 14.39 -25.98 -1.44
C ALA A 198 12.91 -26.40 -1.32
N ALA A 199 12.26 -26.74 -2.44
CA ALA A 199 10.87 -27.19 -2.44
C ALA A 199 10.70 -28.64 -1.95
N LEU A 200 11.66 -29.52 -2.25
CA LEU A 200 11.71 -30.89 -1.76
C LEU A 200 11.90 -30.91 -0.24
N ASP A 201 12.84 -30.14 0.29
CA ASP A 201 13.04 -29.99 1.74
C ASP A 201 11.76 -29.49 2.45
N ARG A 202 11.07 -28.51 1.85
CA ARG A 202 9.76 -28.07 2.37
C ARG A 202 8.71 -29.18 2.31
N ALA A 203 8.65 -29.95 1.23
CA ALA A 203 7.69 -31.05 1.10
C ALA A 203 7.90 -32.12 2.18
N LEU A 204 9.16 -32.49 2.44
CA LEU A 204 9.55 -33.43 3.50
C LEU A 204 9.18 -32.92 4.90
N LYS A 205 9.46 -31.64 5.19
CA LYS A 205 9.08 -31.02 6.48
C LYS A 205 7.58 -30.99 6.71
N VAL A 206 6.79 -30.75 5.66
CA VAL A 206 5.32 -30.79 5.73
C VAL A 206 4.84 -32.22 5.97
N LEU A 207 5.39 -33.20 5.24
CA LEU A 207 5.08 -34.62 5.40
C LEU A 207 5.34 -35.10 6.84
N GLY A 208 6.51 -34.78 7.42
CA GLY A 208 6.87 -35.13 8.80
C GLY A 208 5.97 -34.52 9.89
N ARG A 209 5.11 -33.55 9.55
CA ARG A 209 4.12 -32.95 10.44
C ARG A 209 2.70 -33.49 10.21
N GLY A 210 2.57 -34.67 9.58
CA GLY A 210 1.28 -35.25 9.18
C GLY A 210 0.75 -34.70 7.86
N GLY A 211 1.64 -34.20 6.99
CA GLY A 211 1.29 -33.75 5.65
C GLY A 211 0.88 -34.91 4.73
N ARG A 212 0.30 -34.58 3.57
CA ARG A 212 -0.13 -35.58 2.59
C ARG A 212 1.05 -36.11 1.76
N ARG A 213 0.90 -37.34 1.25
CA ARG A 213 1.81 -37.97 0.28
C ARG A 213 2.04 -37.09 -0.94
N PHE A 214 3.21 -37.22 -1.55
CA PHE A 214 3.55 -36.60 -2.83
C PHE A 214 4.33 -37.60 -3.70
N ALA A 215 4.42 -37.35 -5.01
CA ALA A 215 5.31 -38.09 -5.89
C ALA A 215 6.48 -37.22 -6.33
N LEU A 216 7.67 -37.80 -6.33
CA LEU A 216 8.88 -37.22 -6.90
C LEU A 216 9.17 -37.89 -8.23
N LEU A 217 9.30 -37.13 -9.31
CA LEU A 217 9.60 -37.66 -10.65
C LEU A 217 10.92 -37.08 -11.13
N HIS A 218 11.76 -37.93 -11.70
CA HIS A 218 12.98 -37.58 -12.43
C HIS A 218 12.81 -37.97 -13.89
N LEU A 219 12.92 -37.01 -14.80
CA LEU A 219 12.69 -37.14 -16.23
C LEU A 219 13.95 -36.77 -17.00
N ASP A 220 14.25 -37.56 -18.04
CA ASP A 220 15.33 -37.31 -19.00
C ASP A 220 14.78 -37.41 -20.42
N LEU A 221 15.13 -36.46 -21.29
CA LEU A 221 14.68 -36.48 -22.69
C LEU A 221 15.49 -37.49 -23.51
N ASP A 222 14.80 -38.53 -23.97
CA ASP A 222 15.38 -39.54 -24.83
C ASP A 222 15.70 -38.96 -26.21
N PHE A 223 16.86 -39.34 -26.75
CA PHE A 223 17.38 -38.90 -28.06
C PHE A 223 17.70 -37.41 -28.19
N PHE A 224 17.65 -36.63 -27.09
CA PHE A 224 17.95 -35.20 -27.11
C PHE A 224 19.35 -34.88 -27.68
N LYS A 225 20.37 -35.66 -27.31
CA LYS A 225 21.72 -35.51 -27.86
C LYS A 225 21.75 -35.65 -29.39
N GLN A 226 20.94 -36.54 -29.99
CA GLN A 226 20.89 -36.71 -31.44
C GLN A 226 20.35 -35.47 -32.15
N VAL A 227 19.38 -34.78 -31.53
CA VAL A 227 18.88 -33.49 -32.03
C VAL A 227 19.99 -32.46 -32.03
N ASN A 228 20.73 -32.31 -30.92
CA ASN A 228 21.87 -31.39 -30.86
C ASN A 228 22.95 -31.71 -31.89
N ASP A 229 23.31 -32.99 -32.01
CA ASP A 229 24.40 -33.44 -32.88
C ASP A 229 24.03 -33.29 -34.37
N THR A 230 22.75 -33.39 -34.73
CA THR A 230 22.27 -33.37 -36.13
C THR A 230 21.78 -31.99 -36.57
N LEU A 231 21.07 -31.27 -35.70
CA LEU A 231 20.37 -30.02 -36.01
C LEU A 231 20.94 -28.81 -35.27
N GLY A 232 21.94 -29.02 -34.41
CA GLY A 232 22.62 -27.98 -33.64
C GLY A 232 21.91 -27.59 -32.35
N HIS A 233 22.61 -26.80 -31.53
CA HIS A 233 22.14 -26.42 -30.20
C HIS A 233 20.88 -25.55 -30.20
N ALA A 234 20.67 -24.72 -31.22
CA ALA A 234 19.44 -23.92 -31.32
C ALA A 234 18.17 -24.79 -31.42
N ALA A 235 18.26 -25.91 -32.16
CA ALA A 235 17.19 -26.89 -32.24
C ALA A 235 16.98 -27.61 -30.89
N GLY A 236 18.08 -27.94 -30.19
CA GLY A 236 18.03 -28.47 -28.83
C GLY A 236 17.36 -27.51 -27.85
N ASP A 237 17.70 -26.23 -27.89
CA ASP A 237 17.09 -25.20 -27.04
C ASP A 237 15.58 -25.08 -27.31
N ALA A 238 15.16 -25.14 -28.57
CA ALA A 238 13.74 -25.17 -28.93
C ALA A 238 13.01 -26.40 -28.37
N VAL A 239 13.67 -27.57 -28.39
CA VAL A 239 13.14 -28.80 -27.77
C VAL A 239 12.98 -28.63 -26.27
N LEU A 240 13.98 -28.05 -25.58
CA LEU A 240 13.91 -27.82 -24.13
C LEU A 240 12.80 -26.85 -23.73
N VAL A 241 12.63 -25.76 -24.48
CA VAL A 241 11.55 -24.79 -24.28
C VAL A 241 10.18 -25.44 -24.48
N GLN A 242 10.02 -26.26 -25.53
CA GLN A 242 8.76 -26.95 -25.79
C GLN A 242 8.48 -28.03 -24.74
N ALA A 243 9.49 -28.79 -24.31
CA ALA A 243 9.35 -29.76 -23.23
C ALA A 243 8.91 -29.08 -21.93
N ALA A 244 9.51 -27.93 -21.59
CA ALA A 244 9.14 -27.15 -20.43
C ALA A 244 7.69 -26.66 -20.46
N LYS A 245 7.21 -26.25 -21.65
CA LYS A 245 5.81 -25.88 -21.87
C LYS A 245 4.88 -27.07 -21.65
N VAL A 246 5.18 -28.22 -22.28
CA VAL A 246 4.39 -29.45 -22.12
C VAL A 246 4.32 -29.89 -20.65
N LEU A 247 5.45 -29.88 -19.94
CA LEU A 247 5.51 -30.20 -18.52
C LEU A 247 4.65 -29.25 -17.69
N SER A 248 4.73 -27.95 -17.98
CA SER A 248 3.95 -26.93 -17.27
C SER A 248 2.45 -27.10 -17.50
N ASP A 249 2.04 -27.33 -18.74
CA ASP A 249 0.64 -27.49 -19.15
C ASP A 249 0.00 -28.77 -18.56
N GLU A 250 0.77 -29.86 -18.43
CA GLU A 250 0.29 -31.11 -17.82
C GLU A 250 0.22 -31.03 -16.28
N THR A 251 0.98 -30.12 -15.67
CA THR A 251 0.96 -29.93 -14.21
C THR A 251 -0.13 -28.98 -13.74
N ARG A 252 -0.64 -29.22 -12.53
CA ARG A 252 -1.64 -28.34 -11.91
C ARG A 252 -0.99 -27.35 -10.95
N ARG A 253 -1.78 -26.34 -10.58
CA ARG A 253 -1.43 -25.42 -9.50
C ARG A 253 -1.10 -26.18 -8.22
N GLY A 254 0.14 -26.01 -7.74
CA GLY A 254 0.65 -26.63 -6.52
C GLY A 254 1.69 -27.72 -6.77
N ASP A 255 1.75 -28.27 -7.98
CA ASP A 255 2.89 -29.08 -8.42
C ASP A 255 4.08 -28.17 -8.72
N LEU A 256 5.27 -28.76 -8.81
CA LEU A 256 6.50 -28.06 -9.19
C LEU A 256 7.14 -28.80 -10.36
N VAL A 257 7.61 -28.05 -11.35
CA VAL A 257 8.48 -28.53 -12.42
C VAL A 257 9.76 -27.71 -12.38
N ALA A 258 10.90 -28.40 -12.43
CA ALA A 258 12.19 -27.77 -12.46
C ALA A 258 13.09 -28.41 -13.52
N ARG A 259 13.93 -27.60 -14.16
CA ARG A 259 15.06 -28.10 -14.94
C ARG A 259 16.29 -28.13 -14.05
N VAL A 260 16.90 -29.30 -13.91
CA VAL A 260 18.01 -29.52 -12.96
C VAL A 260 19.33 -29.82 -13.63
N GLY A 261 19.31 -30.19 -14.91
CA GLY A 261 20.47 -30.49 -15.74
C GLY A 261 20.27 -30.06 -17.19
N GLY A 262 21.05 -30.65 -18.11
CA GLY A 262 20.98 -30.34 -19.54
C GLY A 262 19.60 -30.64 -20.12
N ASP A 263 19.22 -31.90 -20.11
CA ASP A 263 17.95 -32.47 -20.57
C ASP A 263 17.14 -33.13 -19.44
N GLU A 264 17.55 -32.88 -18.20
CA GLU A 264 16.96 -33.46 -16.99
C GLU A 264 15.97 -32.49 -16.32
N PHE A 265 14.79 -33.02 -16.04
CA PHE A 265 13.70 -32.33 -15.35
C PHE A 265 13.28 -33.09 -14.10
N MET A 266 12.96 -32.35 -13.06
CA MET A 266 12.45 -32.89 -11.80
C MET A 266 11.06 -32.32 -11.51
N MET A 267 10.18 -33.16 -10.96
CA MET A 267 8.82 -32.75 -10.63
C MET A 267 8.43 -33.20 -9.23
N ILE A 268 7.65 -32.35 -8.54
CA ILE A 268 6.99 -32.70 -7.28
C ILE A 268 5.49 -32.62 -7.52
N LEU A 269 4.83 -33.77 -7.58
CA LEU A 269 3.37 -33.85 -7.75
C LEU A 269 2.70 -33.98 -6.39
N ARG A 270 1.74 -33.09 -6.11
CA ARG A 270 0.99 -33.06 -4.83
C ARG A 270 -0.45 -33.46 -5.06
N GLY A 271 -1.13 -33.98 -4.04
CA GLY A 271 -2.57 -34.29 -4.07
C GLY A 271 -2.85 -35.77 -3.83
N PRO A 272 -3.95 -36.35 -4.37
CA PRO A 272 -4.20 -37.79 -4.25
C PRO A 272 -3.22 -38.57 -5.12
N ILE A 273 -2.13 -39.06 -4.51
CA ILE A 273 -1.05 -39.79 -5.18
C ILE A 273 -1.18 -41.30 -4.90
N ASN A 274 -1.15 -42.09 -5.97
CA ASN A 274 -0.98 -43.54 -5.98
C ASN A 274 -0.26 -43.95 -7.27
N ALA A 275 0.21 -45.20 -7.37
CA ALA A 275 0.98 -45.69 -8.52
C ALA A 275 0.24 -45.49 -9.86
N GLU A 276 -1.01 -45.94 -9.94
CA GLU A 276 -1.84 -45.83 -11.14
C GLU A 276 -1.98 -44.39 -11.66
N ARG A 277 -2.16 -43.40 -10.76
CA ARG A 277 -2.25 -41.98 -11.15
C ARG A 277 -0.93 -41.43 -11.65
N VAL A 278 0.18 -41.82 -11.02
CA VAL A 278 1.52 -41.39 -11.43
C VAL A 278 1.86 -41.99 -12.79
N GLU A 279 1.60 -43.28 -13.00
CA GLU A 279 1.78 -43.95 -14.30
C GLU A 279 0.90 -43.33 -15.38
N GLY A 280 -0.38 -43.10 -15.08
CA GLY A 280 -1.31 -42.46 -16.00
C GLY A 280 -0.90 -41.03 -16.35
N PHE A 281 -0.38 -40.27 -15.39
CA PHE A 281 0.22 -38.95 -15.63
C PHE A 281 1.45 -39.04 -16.54
N ALA A 282 2.40 -39.91 -16.19
CA ALA A 282 3.64 -40.05 -16.93
C ALA A 282 3.40 -40.51 -18.38
N LYS A 283 2.47 -41.44 -18.60
CA LYS A 283 2.10 -41.91 -19.95
C LYS A 283 1.54 -40.79 -20.83
N ARG A 284 0.64 -39.95 -20.29
CA ARG A 284 0.13 -38.79 -21.03
C ARG A 284 1.24 -37.80 -21.34
N LEU A 285 2.08 -37.51 -20.34
CA LEU A 285 3.20 -36.59 -20.48
C LEU A 285 4.18 -37.04 -21.57
N ILE A 286 4.59 -38.31 -21.56
CA ILE A 286 5.47 -38.88 -22.59
C ILE A 286 4.82 -38.77 -23.97
N SER A 287 3.55 -39.15 -24.10
CA SER A 287 2.83 -39.04 -25.38
C SER A 287 2.78 -37.61 -25.94
N ARG A 288 2.72 -36.60 -25.06
CA ARG A 288 2.73 -35.18 -25.43
C ARG A 288 4.13 -34.69 -25.83
N LEU A 289 5.17 -35.21 -25.16
CA LEU A 289 6.57 -34.90 -25.48
C LEU A 289 7.02 -35.54 -26.80
N GLU A 290 6.39 -36.66 -27.20
CA GLU A 290 6.65 -37.35 -28.47
C GLU A 290 6.01 -36.68 -29.69
N GLU A 291 5.15 -35.67 -29.49
CA GLU A 291 4.63 -34.84 -30.57
C GLU A 291 5.80 -34.12 -31.28
N PRO A 292 5.97 -34.26 -32.61
CA PRO A 292 7.09 -33.67 -33.34
C PRO A 292 7.15 -32.15 -33.19
N ILE A 293 8.35 -31.63 -32.93
CA ILE A 293 8.60 -30.21 -32.73
C ILE A 293 9.18 -29.65 -34.02
N LEU A 294 8.44 -28.77 -34.69
CA LEU A 294 8.93 -28.09 -35.88
C LEU A 294 9.90 -26.97 -35.48
N HIS A 295 11.16 -27.09 -35.91
CA HIS A 295 12.17 -26.04 -35.77
C HIS A 295 12.67 -25.69 -37.17
N GLU A 296 12.44 -24.44 -37.59
CA GLU A 296 12.66 -23.99 -38.97
C GLU A 296 11.91 -24.84 -39.99
N SER A 297 12.59 -25.76 -40.68
CA SER A 297 12.02 -26.69 -41.67
C SER A 297 12.19 -28.17 -41.29
N GLU A 298 12.75 -28.45 -40.11
CA GLU A 298 13.08 -29.79 -39.65
C GLU A 298 12.18 -30.22 -38.48
N LEU A 299 11.85 -31.51 -38.42
CA LEU A 299 11.04 -32.08 -37.34
C LEU A 299 11.95 -32.73 -36.30
N CYS A 300 12.08 -32.09 -35.15
CA CYS A 300 12.74 -32.67 -33.98
C CYS A 300 11.81 -33.70 -33.34
N ARG A 301 12.35 -34.90 -33.07
CA ARG A 301 11.63 -35.98 -32.37
C ARG A 301 12.44 -36.40 -31.15
N VAL A 302 11.80 -36.34 -30.00
CA VAL A 302 12.32 -36.82 -28.73
C VAL A 302 11.27 -37.69 -28.06
N SER A 303 11.69 -38.47 -27.06
CA SER A 303 10.78 -39.13 -26.11
C SER A 303 11.26 -38.77 -24.70
N ALA A 304 10.70 -39.41 -23.67
CA ALA A 304 11.16 -39.21 -22.31
C ALA A 304 11.13 -40.51 -21.50
N SER A 305 12.14 -40.68 -20.67
CA SER A 305 12.20 -41.72 -19.65
C SER A 305 11.95 -41.08 -18.29
N ILE A 306 11.13 -41.72 -17.44
CA ILE A 306 10.71 -41.16 -16.16
C ILE A 306 10.89 -42.17 -15.02
N GLY A 307 11.66 -41.80 -13.99
CA GLY A 307 11.66 -42.50 -12.71
C GLY A 307 10.76 -41.78 -11.71
N ALA A 308 9.84 -42.49 -11.06
CA ALA A 308 8.93 -41.88 -10.09
C ALA A 308 8.99 -42.61 -8.74
N VAL A 309 8.95 -41.83 -7.65
CA VAL A 309 8.93 -42.32 -6.28
C VAL A 309 7.72 -41.73 -5.56
N ILE A 310 6.87 -42.59 -5.00
CA ILE A 310 5.76 -42.15 -4.14
C ILE A 310 6.27 -42.06 -2.70
N VAL A 311 6.18 -40.86 -2.13
CA VAL A 311 6.69 -40.54 -0.80
C VAL A 311 5.54 -40.52 0.20
N GLY A 312 5.51 -41.51 1.10
CA GLY A 312 4.48 -41.69 2.12
C GLY A 312 4.90 -41.28 3.53
N GLU A 313 3.96 -41.31 4.48
CA GLU A 313 4.18 -40.94 5.90
C GLU A 313 5.26 -41.79 6.61
N LYS A 314 5.55 -43.00 6.10
CA LYS A 314 6.56 -43.90 6.65
C LYS A 314 7.94 -43.77 5.99
N ALA A 315 8.09 -42.86 5.02
CA ALA A 315 9.36 -42.66 4.34
C ALA A 315 10.39 -42.14 5.35
N GLY A 316 11.33 -43.00 5.77
CA GLY A 316 12.48 -42.64 6.58
C GLY A 316 13.61 -41.98 5.78
N HIS A 317 13.32 -41.59 4.54
CA HIS A 317 14.30 -41.11 3.57
C HIS A 317 14.46 -39.59 3.64
N ASP A 318 15.71 -39.15 3.70
CA ASP A 318 16.07 -37.75 3.46
C ASP A 318 15.99 -37.42 1.95
N ALA A 319 16.18 -36.14 1.60
CA ALA A 319 16.11 -35.71 0.20
C ALA A 319 17.11 -36.46 -0.70
N VAL A 320 18.27 -36.84 -0.16
CA VAL A 320 19.32 -37.54 -0.92
C VAL A 320 18.86 -38.95 -1.29
N GLY A 321 18.31 -39.70 -0.32
CA GLY A 321 17.78 -41.05 -0.57
C GLY A 321 16.63 -41.07 -1.57
N LEU A 322 15.72 -40.10 -1.51
CA LEU A 322 14.62 -39.99 -2.47
C LEU A 322 15.09 -39.69 -3.89
N LEU A 323 16.08 -38.81 -4.04
CA LEU A 323 16.66 -38.50 -5.35
C LEU A 323 17.37 -39.72 -5.93
N ALA A 324 18.11 -40.47 -5.12
CA ALA A 324 18.75 -41.72 -5.55
C ALA A 324 17.72 -42.78 -5.97
N ALA A 325 16.59 -42.89 -5.25
CA ALA A 325 15.51 -43.81 -5.62
C ALA A 325 14.84 -43.41 -6.94
N ALA A 326 14.62 -42.10 -7.16
CA ALA A 326 14.06 -41.60 -8.42
C ALA A 326 15.01 -41.83 -9.61
N ASP A 327 16.32 -41.65 -9.38
CA ASP A 327 17.35 -41.92 -10.38
C ASP A 327 17.45 -43.41 -10.73
N ALA A 328 17.40 -44.30 -9.73
CA ALA A 328 17.37 -45.75 -9.97
C ALA A 328 16.13 -46.17 -10.79
N ALA A 329 14.96 -45.59 -10.51
CA ALA A 329 13.75 -45.82 -11.28
C ALA A 329 13.84 -45.25 -12.72
N LEU A 330 14.51 -44.11 -12.90
CA LEU A 330 14.77 -43.53 -14.21
C LEU A 330 15.68 -44.44 -15.03
N TYR A 331 16.76 -44.93 -14.41
CA TYR A 331 17.69 -45.88 -15.02
C TYR A 331 16.97 -47.15 -15.47
N ALA A 332 16.08 -47.71 -14.65
CA ALA A 332 15.25 -48.86 -15.03
C ALA A 332 14.39 -48.57 -16.27
N SER A 333 13.79 -47.38 -16.36
CA SER A 333 13.01 -46.96 -17.53
C SER A 333 13.86 -46.88 -18.80
N LYS A 334 15.07 -46.32 -18.72
CA LYS A 334 16.01 -46.26 -19.85
C LYS A 334 16.40 -47.67 -20.30
N HIS A 335 16.70 -48.58 -19.36
CA HIS A 335 17.12 -49.95 -19.67
C HIS A 335 16.01 -50.84 -20.23
N ALA A 336 14.77 -50.62 -19.81
CA ALA A 336 13.65 -51.42 -20.29
C ALA A 336 13.22 -51.05 -21.73
N GLY A 337 13.80 -50.00 -22.32
CA GLY A 337 13.59 -49.61 -23.71
C GLY A 337 13.09 -48.18 -23.92
N ARG A 338 13.29 -47.28 -22.94
CA ARG A 338 12.94 -45.85 -23.01
C ARG A 338 11.44 -45.57 -23.21
N GLY A 339 11.06 -44.29 -23.29
CA GLY A 339 9.68 -43.86 -23.57
C GLY A 339 8.65 -44.36 -22.56
N ARG A 340 9.03 -44.44 -21.28
CA ARG A 340 8.20 -45.05 -20.23
C ARG A 340 8.50 -44.50 -18.85
N CYS A 341 7.65 -44.90 -17.91
CA CYS A 341 7.81 -44.60 -16.50
C CYS A 341 7.96 -45.87 -15.67
N THR A 342 8.88 -45.84 -14.70
CA THR A 342 8.97 -46.83 -13.62
C THR A 342 8.62 -46.15 -12.31
N VAL A 343 7.65 -46.71 -11.58
CA VAL A 343 7.20 -46.19 -10.28
C VAL A 343 7.70 -47.10 -9.16
N SER A 344 8.25 -46.50 -8.11
CA SER A 344 8.59 -47.15 -6.85
C SER A 344 7.89 -46.46 -5.67
N GLU A 345 7.77 -47.16 -4.54
CA GLU A 345 7.29 -46.58 -3.28
C GLU A 345 8.45 -46.51 -2.28
N ALA A 346 8.52 -45.42 -1.50
CA ALA A 346 9.59 -45.13 -0.54
C ALA A 346 9.12 -44.92 0.91
#